data_AF-M3W6M0-F1
#
_entry.id   AF-M3W6M0-F1
#
_cell.length_a   1.000
_cell.length_b   1.000
_cell.length_c   1.000
_cell.angle_alpha   90.00
_cell.angle_beta   90.00
_cell.angle_gamma   90.00
#
_symmetry.space_group_name_H-M   'P 1'
#
loop_
_entity.id
_entity.type
_entity.pdbx_description
1 polymer ?
#
loop_
_entity_poly.entity_id
_entity_poly.type
_entity_poly.pdbx_seq_one_letter_code
_entity_poly.pdbx_strand_id
1 'polypeptide(L)'
;MCSDFHRAESGTQLLARLEGRSSLKEIEPYLFADEDSSVHGDILEFHGPEGTGKTEMLYHLTARCVLPKSEGGLEVEVLFIDTDYRFDMLRLVTILERRLSGGSGGSEDAVKRCLGRLFVVSCGSSTHLLLTLHSLESTVCGHPSLCLLILDSLSAFYWIDRANGGESVNSQESALKKCSQFLEKLAHEYRLVVFATTQSLMQKASAWTEGPSSAEADYRPYLCKAWQRVVKHRLFFSRPEDLKTSNRFSLVSHNLKSNSFKKHVFIIGESGIEFC
;
A
#
# COMPACT_ATOMS: atom_id res chain seq x y z
N MET A 1 -14.89 -35.90 -1.60
CA MET A 1 -15.58 -36.12 -0.31
C MET A 1 -15.75 -34.76 0.33
N CYS A 2 -17.00 -34.44 0.64
CA CYS A 2 -17.47 -33.14 1.11
C CYS A 2 -16.75 -32.69 2.38
N SER A 3 -16.17 -31.50 2.36
CA SER A 3 -15.82 -30.77 3.59
C SER A 3 -16.30 -29.32 3.45
N ASP A 4 -17.61 -29.17 3.20
CA ASP A 4 -18.32 -27.97 3.61
C ASP A 4 -18.40 -27.97 5.14
N PHE A 5 -17.24 -27.77 5.78
CA PHE A 5 -17.23 -27.25 7.13
C PHE A 5 -17.84 -25.85 6.99
N HIS A 6 -19.09 -25.70 7.44
CA HIS A 6 -19.62 -24.39 7.79
C HIS A 6 -18.58 -23.74 8.69
N ARG A 7 -17.82 -22.80 8.14
CA ARG A 7 -16.77 -22.08 8.85
C ARG A 7 -17.50 -21.33 9.97
N ALA A 8 -17.38 -21.85 11.19
CA ALA A 8 -17.93 -21.20 12.36
C ALA A 8 -17.24 -19.85 12.51
N GLU A 9 -18.02 -18.79 12.36
CA GLU A 9 -17.57 -17.40 12.48
C GLU A 9 -17.92 -16.91 13.90
N SER A 10 -17.02 -16.16 14.54
CA SER A 10 -17.35 -15.52 15.82
C SER A 10 -18.31 -14.36 15.60
N GLY A 11 -19.10 -14.00 16.63
CA GLY A 11 -19.98 -12.82 16.54
C GLY A 11 -19.22 -11.53 16.21
N THR A 12 -17.98 -11.39 16.67
CA THR A 12 -17.11 -10.25 16.35
C THR A 12 -16.66 -10.24 14.89
N GLN A 13 -16.36 -11.41 14.30
CA GLN A 13 -16.04 -11.52 12.87
C GLN A 13 -17.25 -11.16 12.01
N LEU A 14 -18.44 -11.65 12.37
CA LEU A 14 -19.68 -11.33 11.67
C LEU A 14 -19.98 -9.83 11.73
N LEU A 15 -19.89 -9.21 12.92
CA LEU A 15 -20.11 -7.77 13.09
C LEU A 15 -19.10 -6.94 12.28
N ALA A 16 -17.81 -7.27 12.34
CA ALA A 16 -16.78 -6.57 11.57
C ALA A 16 -17.03 -6.61 10.05
N ARG A 17 -17.72 -7.63 9.56
CA ARG A 17 -18.11 -7.75 8.14
C ARG A 17 -19.41 -7.00 7.81
N LEU A 18 -20.36 -6.95 8.75
CA LEU A 18 -21.69 -6.37 8.54
C LEU A 18 -21.76 -4.87 8.84
N GLU A 19 -21.08 -4.37 9.86
CA GLU A 19 -21.09 -2.96 10.25
C GLU A 19 -20.56 -2.05 9.13
N GLY A 20 -19.74 -2.62 8.23
CA GLY A 20 -19.13 -1.90 7.13
C GLY A 20 -18.04 -0.95 7.61
N ARG A 21 -17.08 -0.65 6.74
CA ARG A 21 -15.98 0.28 7.03
C ARG A 21 -16.22 1.63 6.37
N SER A 22 -15.58 2.67 6.89
CA SER A 22 -15.65 4.01 6.30
C SER A 22 -14.97 4.04 4.93
N SER A 23 -15.59 4.74 3.97
CA SER A 23 -15.06 4.85 2.60
C SER A 23 -13.78 5.65 2.54
N LEU A 24 -12.78 5.09 1.86
CA LEU A 24 -11.52 5.77 1.55
C LEU A 24 -11.53 6.40 0.14
N LYS A 25 -12.71 6.66 -0.45
CA LYS A 25 -12.83 7.30 -1.77
C LYS A 25 -12.09 8.65 -1.82
N GLU A 26 -12.11 9.39 -0.72
CA GLU A 26 -11.48 10.71 -0.59
C GLU A 26 -10.07 10.66 0.05
N ILE A 27 -9.48 9.46 0.16
CA ILE A 27 -8.13 9.30 0.71
C ILE A 27 -7.10 10.05 -0.14
N GLU A 28 -7.29 10.11 -1.45
CA GLU A 28 -6.52 10.99 -2.32
C GLU A 28 -7.33 11.31 -3.59
N PRO A 29 -8.06 12.44 -3.61
CA PRO A 29 -8.93 12.81 -4.73
C PRO A 29 -8.19 12.84 -6.07
N TYR A 30 -6.93 13.30 -6.10
CA TYR A 30 -6.16 13.36 -7.35
C TYR A 30 -5.92 11.97 -7.96
N LEU A 31 -5.91 10.91 -7.15
CA LEU A 31 -5.69 9.55 -7.60
C LEU A 31 -7.00 8.77 -7.79
N PHE A 32 -8.04 9.06 -7.01
CA PHE A 32 -9.22 8.18 -6.87
C PHE A 32 -10.59 8.86 -7.11
N ALA A 33 -10.66 10.16 -7.43
CA ALA A 33 -11.94 10.87 -7.53
C ALA A 33 -12.87 10.36 -8.64
N ASP A 34 -12.31 9.99 -9.80
CA ASP A 34 -13.07 9.59 -11.00
C ASP A 34 -13.44 8.10 -11.04
N GLU A 35 -13.08 7.34 -10.00
CA GLU A 35 -13.37 5.91 -9.96
C GLU A 35 -14.80 5.70 -9.45
N ASP A 36 -15.68 5.19 -10.33
CA ASP A 36 -17.04 4.72 -9.97
C ASP A 36 -17.01 3.59 -8.93
N SER A 37 -15.83 3.05 -8.64
CA SER A 37 -15.64 1.98 -7.68
C SER A 37 -15.27 2.54 -6.32
N SER A 38 -16.04 2.15 -5.30
CA SER A 38 -15.62 2.32 -3.92
C SER A 38 -14.26 1.67 -3.71
N VAL A 39 -13.29 2.40 -3.15
CA VAL A 39 -11.93 1.89 -2.85
C VAL A 39 -11.95 0.74 -1.82
N HIS A 40 -13.13 0.44 -1.25
CA HIS A 40 -13.35 -0.67 -0.33
C HIS A 40 -12.96 -2.03 -0.89
N GLY A 41 -12.13 -2.75 -0.14
CA GLY A 41 -11.72 -4.10 -0.50
C GLY A 41 -10.80 -4.16 -1.71
N ASP A 42 -10.23 -3.03 -2.12
CA ASP A 42 -9.28 -2.98 -3.22
C ASP A 42 -7.85 -3.15 -2.73
N ILE A 43 -7.05 -3.79 -3.57
CA ILE A 43 -5.61 -3.89 -3.41
C ILE A 43 -4.93 -3.00 -4.46
N LEU A 44 -4.08 -2.12 -3.97
CA LEU A 44 -3.34 -1.14 -4.75
C LEU A 44 -1.84 -1.41 -4.62
N GLU A 45 -1.15 -1.46 -5.75
CA GLU A 45 0.28 -1.70 -5.82
C GLU A 45 1.02 -0.41 -6.14
N PHE A 46 1.95 -0.02 -5.28
CA PHE A 46 2.90 1.07 -5.53
C PHE A 46 4.20 0.48 -6.04
N HIS A 47 4.42 0.59 -7.35
CA HIS A 47 5.58 0.02 -8.02
C HIS A 47 6.58 1.09 -8.41
N GLY A 48 7.88 0.84 -8.23
CA GLY A 48 8.94 1.63 -8.86
C GLY A 48 10.29 1.51 -8.15
N PRO A 49 11.34 2.13 -8.72
CA PRO A 49 12.68 2.14 -8.13
C PRO A 49 12.71 2.76 -6.73
N GLU A 50 13.78 2.50 -5.98
CA GLU A 50 14.04 3.20 -4.71
C GLU A 50 14.18 4.72 -4.94
N GLY A 51 13.77 5.53 -3.95
CA GLY A 51 13.90 6.98 -4.03
C GLY A 51 12.91 7.69 -4.96
N THR A 52 11.86 7.02 -5.44
CA THR A 52 10.81 7.61 -6.30
C THR A 52 9.60 8.14 -5.53
N GLY A 53 9.64 8.16 -4.19
CA GLY A 53 8.60 8.76 -3.35
C GLY A 53 7.47 7.82 -2.90
N LYS A 54 7.62 6.49 -3.07
CA LYS A 54 6.61 5.50 -2.63
C LYS A 54 6.28 5.60 -1.15
N THR A 55 7.29 5.52 -0.28
CA THR A 55 7.12 5.59 1.18
C THR A 55 6.59 6.96 1.63
N GLU A 56 7.01 8.04 0.97
CA GLU A 56 6.47 9.38 1.23
C GLU A 56 4.98 9.50 0.87
N MET A 57 4.55 8.86 -0.23
CA MET A 57 3.12 8.72 -0.53
C MET A 57 2.39 7.90 0.53
N LEU A 58 2.98 6.83 1.06
CA LEU A 58 2.37 6.07 2.15
C LEU A 58 2.22 6.89 3.43
N TYR A 59 3.21 7.70 3.80
CA TYR A 59 3.09 8.63 4.94
C TYR A 59 2.03 9.69 4.70
N HIS A 60 1.95 10.22 3.49
CA HIS A 60 0.91 11.17 3.09
C HIS A 60 -0.50 10.59 3.24
N LEU A 61 -0.73 9.37 2.74
CA LEU A 61 -2.01 8.66 2.85
C LEU A 61 -2.32 8.31 4.31
N THR A 62 -1.32 7.84 5.06
CA THR A 62 -1.46 7.56 6.50
C THR A 62 -1.90 8.82 7.24
N ALA A 63 -1.25 9.96 7.00
CA ALA A 63 -1.63 11.24 7.59
C ALA A 63 -3.06 11.63 7.23
N ARG A 64 -3.48 11.51 5.96
CA ARG A 64 -4.87 11.79 5.55
C ARG A 64 -5.88 10.89 6.28
N CYS A 65 -5.55 9.63 6.51
CA CYS A 65 -6.41 8.71 7.24
C CYS A 65 -6.55 9.07 8.72
N VAL A 66 -5.43 9.29 9.42
CA VAL A 66 -5.45 9.45 10.88
C VAL A 66 -5.86 10.85 11.34
N LEU A 67 -5.77 11.87 10.46
CA LEU A 67 -6.17 13.23 10.78
C LEU A 67 -7.68 13.34 11.06
N PRO A 68 -8.11 14.27 11.95
CA PRO A 68 -9.51 14.55 12.18
C PRO A 68 -10.22 15.07 10.92
N LYS A 69 -11.52 14.80 10.81
CA LYS A 69 -12.35 15.31 9.70
C LYS A 69 -12.39 16.84 9.63
N SER A 70 -12.33 17.51 10.77
CA SER A 70 -12.28 18.99 10.85
C SER A 70 -11.04 19.59 10.20
N GLU A 71 -9.97 18.81 10.08
CA GLU A 71 -8.69 19.20 9.46
C GLU A 71 -8.52 18.56 8.07
N GLY A 72 -9.62 18.10 7.46
CA GLY A 72 -9.62 17.47 6.14
C GLY A 72 -9.13 16.02 6.10
N GLY A 73 -9.00 15.36 7.26
CA GLY A 73 -8.69 13.94 7.35
C GLY A 73 -9.92 13.04 7.30
N LEU A 74 -9.71 11.72 7.42
CA LEU A 74 -10.80 10.73 7.39
C LEU A 74 -11.18 10.21 8.78
N GLU A 75 -10.32 10.43 9.78
CA GLU A 75 -10.47 9.95 11.15
C GLU A 75 -10.67 8.42 11.24
N VAL A 76 -9.82 7.67 10.55
CA VAL A 76 -9.83 6.20 10.53
C VAL A 76 -8.50 5.63 11.03
N GLU A 77 -8.53 4.36 11.45
CA GLU A 77 -7.31 3.68 11.87
C GLU A 77 -6.55 3.08 10.68
N VAL A 78 -5.23 2.99 10.83
CA VAL A 78 -4.28 2.49 9.84
C VAL A 78 -3.38 1.45 10.48
N LEU A 79 -3.18 0.32 9.81
CA LEU A 79 -2.17 -0.67 10.16
C LEU A 79 -1.05 -0.62 9.12
N PHE A 80 0.16 -0.30 9.57
CA PHE A 80 1.36 -0.22 8.76
C PHE A 80 2.27 -1.40 9.07
N ILE A 81 2.54 -2.24 8.08
CA ILE A 81 3.50 -3.33 8.15
C ILE A 81 4.77 -2.90 7.43
N ASP A 82 5.84 -2.77 8.19
CA ASP A 82 7.17 -2.43 7.70
C ASP A 82 8.02 -3.71 7.59
N THR A 83 8.48 -4.07 6.40
CA THR A 83 9.32 -5.26 6.19
C THR A 83 10.80 -4.94 6.05
N ASP A 84 11.15 -3.66 5.95
CA ASP A 84 12.53 -3.21 5.72
C ASP A 84 13.10 -2.40 6.90
N TYR A 85 12.33 -2.22 7.98
CA TYR A 85 12.69 -1.43 9.18
C TYR A 85 13.03 0.02 8.86
N ARG A 86 12.32 0.61 7.90
CA ARG A 86 12.53 1.99 7.42
C ARG A 86 11.39 2.93 7.77
N PHE A 87 10.38 2.47 8.51
CA PHE A 87 9.33 3.34 9.00
C PHE A 87 9.92 4.43 9.91
N ASP A 88 9.74 5.68 9.48
CA ASP A 88 10.24 6.87 10.17
C ASP A 88 9.06 7.58 10.85
N MET A 89 8.95 7.36 12.16
CA MET A 89 7.91 7.99 12.96
C MET A 89 8.05 9.51 13.01
N LEU A 90 9.28 10.03 13.02
CA LEU A 90 9.53 11.46 13.08
C LEU A 90 9.06 12.13 11.79
N ARG A 91 9.31 11.50 10.64
CA ARG A 91 8.81 12.00 9.36
C ARG A 91 7.29 12.11 9.33
N LEU A 92 6.57 11.08 9.80
CA LEU A 92 5.10 11.13 9.88
C LEU A 92 4.61 12.20 10.87
N VAL A 93 5.27 12.34 12.03
CA VAL A 93 4.97 13.40 13.00
C VAL A 93 5.12 14.78 12.38
N THR A 94 6.22 15.04 11.65
CA THR A 94 6.42 16.32 10.95
C THR A 94 5.27 16.61 9.98
N ILE A 95 4.83 15.61 9.20
CA ILE A 95 3.70 15.78 8.27
C ILE A 95 2.41 16.14 9.03
N LEU A 96 2.14 15.45 10.14
CA LEU A 96 0.96 15.71 10.97
C LEU A 96 0.99 17.11 11.59
N GLU A 97 2.12 17.50 12.18
CA GLU A 97 2.32 18.82 12.78
C GLU A 97 2.10 19.93 11.75
N ARG A 98 2.67 19.81 10.55
CA ARG A 98 2.52 20.83 9.50
C ARG A 98 1.07 20.96 9.03
N ARG A 99 0.33 19.86 8.95
CA ARG A 99 -1.10 19.88 8.58
C ARG A 99 -1.99 20.45 9.68
N LEU A 100 -1.72 20.10 10.92
CA LEU A 100 -2.47 20.60 12.08
C LEU A 100 -2.16 22.07 12.39
N SER A 101 -0.95 22.54 12.08
CA SER A 101 -0.54 23.94 12.26
C SER A 101 -1.21 24.91 11.29
N GLY A 102 -1.81 24.41 10.20
CA GLY A 102 -2.64 25.21 9.31
C GLY A 102 -4.02 25.57 9.90
N GLY A 103 -4.41 24.92 11.00
CA GLY A 103 -5.67 25.15 11.73
C GLY A 103 -5.45 25.56 13.19
N SER A 104 -6.53 25.70 13.96
CA SER A 104 -6.50 26.08 15.38
C SER A 104 -6.01 24.96 16.34
N GLY A 105 -5.53 23.84 15.79
CA GLY A 105 -5.34 22.57 16.50
C GLY A 105 -3.90 22.05 16.61
N GLY A 106 -2.87 22.85 16.32
CA GLY A 106 -1.45 22.47 16.36
C GLY A 106 -0.85 22.21 17.76
N SER A 107 -1.57 21.50 18.63
CA SER A 107 -1.08 21.05 19.95
C SER A 107 -0.51 19.62 19.86
N GLU A 108 0.49 19.31 20.68
CA GLU A 108 1.06 17.97 20.86
C GLU A 108 -0.03 16.91 21.11
N ASP A 109 -1.09 17.27 21.84
CA ASP A 109 -2.23 16.39 22.11
C ASP A 109 -3.04 16.04 20.86
N ALA A 110 -3.08 16.92 19.86
CA ALA A 110 -3.73 16.61 18.59
C ALA A 110 -2.92 15.60 17.79
N VAL A 111 -1.60 15.74 17.76
CA VAL A 111 -0.70 14.76 17.12
C VAL A 111 -0.82 13.40 17.81
N LYS A 112 -0.80 13.36 19.15
CA LYS A 112 -0.98 12.11 19.93
C LYS A 112 -2.30 11.41 19.60
N ARG A 113 -3.41 12.16 19.49
CA ARG A 113 -4.71 11.59 19.09
C ARG A 113 -4.69 11.01 17.67
N CYS A 114 -3.98 11.63 16.74
CA CYS A 114 -3.79 11.08 15.39
C CYS A 114 -2.97 9.79 15.43
N LEU A 115 -1.84 9.79 16.15
CA LEU A 115 -0.98 8.62 16.29
C LEU A 115 -1.67 7.46 17.03
N GLY A 116 -2.62 7.74 17.91
CA GLY A 116 -3.45 6.71 18.56
C GLY A 116 -4.29 5.88 17.58
N ARG A 117 -4.41 6.30 16.31
CA ARG A 117 -5.09 5.58 15.23
C ARG A 117 -4.12 4.83 14.31
N LEU A 118 -2.82 4.86 14.60
CA LEU A 118 -1.79 4.18 13.82
C LEU A 118 -1.25 2.97 14.59
N PHE A 119 -1.30 1.80 13.95
CA PHE A 119 -0.65 0.60 14.41
C PHE A 119 0.53 0.30 13.49
N VAL A 120 1.73 0.10 14.04
CA VAL A 120 2.93 -0.22 13.26
C VAL A 120 3.46 -1.58 13.70
N VAL A 121 3.74 -2.45 12.73
CA VAL A 121 4.31 -3.79 12.96
C VAL A 121 5.49 -3.99 12.02
N SER A 122 6.64 -4.36 12.56
CA SER A 122 7.82 -4.64 11.74
C SER A 122 8.05 -6.15 11.57
N CYS A 123 8.23 -6.61 10.33
CA CYS A 123 8.45 -8.00 10.00
C CYS A 123 9.85 -8.21 9.40
N GLY A 124 10.66 -9.10 10.00
CA GLY A 124 12.03 -9.36 9.51
C GLY A 124 12.21 -10.58 8.60
N SER A 125 11.14 -11.29 8.27
CA SER A 125 11.18 -12.41 7.32
C SER A 125 9.81 -12.66 6.69
N SER A 126 9.79 -13.39 5.57
CA SER A 126 8.56 -13.83 4.90
C SER A 126 7.68 -14.71 5.79
N THR A 127 8.30 -15.52 6.66
CA THR A 127 7.58 -16.33 7.65
C THR A 127 6.96 -15.47 8.75
N HIS A 128 7.69 -14.48 9.27
CA HIS A 128 7.13 -13.53 10.24
C HIS A 128 5.96 -12.76 9.62
N LEU A 129 6.11 -12.24 8.40
CA LEU A 129 5.03 -11.57 7.68
C LEU A 129 3.78 -12.45 7.54
N LEU A 130 3.93 -13.71 7.15
CA LEU A 130 2.81 -14.65 7.04
C LEU A 130 2.10 -14.86 8.38
N LEU A 131 2.84 -15.08 9.45
CA LEU A 131 2.27 -15.26 10.79
C LEU A 131 1.53 -14.01 11.25
N THR A 132 2.09 -12.82 10.99
CA THR A 132 1.44 -11.55 11.25
C THR A 132 0.13 -11.45 10.48
N LEU A 133 0.12 -11.69 9.16
CA LEU A 133 -1.11 -11.66 8.35
C LEU A 133 -2.19 -12.63 8.85
N HIS A 134 -1.78 -13.80 9.35
CA HIS A 134 -2.69 -14.76 9.96
C HIS A 134 -3.31 -14.26 11.26
N SER A 135 -2.56 -13.53 12.10
CA SER A 135 -3.08 -13.01 13.37
C SER A 135 -3.94 -11.75 13.19
N LEU A 136 -3.76 -11.02 12.07
CA LEU A 136 -4.50 -9.78 11.79
C LEU A 136 -6.01 -9.94 11.78
N GLU A 137 -6.53 -11.12 11.46
CA GLU A 137 -7.98 -11.36 11.46
C GLU A 137 -8.60 -10.98 12.81
N SER A 138 -7.93 -11.31 13.92
CA SER A 138 -8.38 -10.94 15.26
C SER A 138 -8.30 -9.43 15.52
N THR A 139 -7.21 -8.79 15.11
CA THR A 139 -7.00 -7.33 15.23
C THR A 139 -8.04 -6.55 14.44
N VAL A 140 -8.27 -6.93 13.19
CA VAL A 140 -9.24 -6.29 12.29
C VAL A 140 -10.68 -6.38 12.84
N CYS A 141 -11.01 -7.47 13.55
CA CYS A 141 -12.30 -7.62 14.22
C CYS A 141 -12.43 -6.79 15.50
N GLY A 142 -11.33 -6.57 16.22
CA GLY A 142 -11.30 -5.71 17.42
C GLY A 142 -11.29 -4.21 17.11
N HIS A 143 -10.91 -3.84 15.88
CA HIS A 143 -10.74 -2.48 15.41
C HIS A 143 -11.67 -2.18 14.22
N PRO A 144 -12.95 -1.82 14.46
CA PRO A 144 -13.90 -1.51 13.39
C PRO A 144 -13.53 -0.25 12.61
N SER A 145 -12.75 0.66 13.20
CA SER A 145 -12.27 1.89 12.55
C SER A 145 -11.06 1.68 11.65
N LEU A 146 -10.39 0.52 11.70
CA LEU A 146 -9.27 0.15 10.83
C LEU A 146 -9.73 0.02 9.38
N CYS A 147 -9.43 1.00 8.54
CA CYS A 147 -9.88 0.97 7.14
C CYS A 147 -8.73 0.69 6.16
N LEU A 148 -7.49 0.87 6.61
CA LEU A 148 -6.30 0.86 5.77
C LEU A 148 -5.25 -0.12 6.29
N LEU A 149 -4.79 -1.01 5.43
CA LEU A 149 -3.60 -1.84 5.62
C LEU A 149 -2.52 -1.40 4.64
N ILE A 150 -1.35 -1.04 5.16
CA ILE A 150 -0.17 -0.71 4.36
C ILE A 150 0.89 -1.79 4.57
N LEU A 151 1.51 -2.24 3.47
CA LEU A 151 2.64 -3.16 3.48
C LEU A 151 3.81 -2.56 2.69
N ASP A 152 4.84 -2.08 3.39
CA ASP A 152 6.05 -1.50 2.81
C ASP A 152 7.26 -2.35 3.19
N SER A 153 7.76 -3.28 2.36
CA SER A 153 7.29 -3.70 1.03
C SER A 153 6.89 -5.18 0.96
N LEU A 154 6.00 -5.53 0.02
CA LEU A 154 5.64 -6.93 -0.25
C LEU A 154 6.81 -7.70 -0.89
N SER A 155 7.69 -7.00 -1.59
CA SER A 155 8.82 -7.58 -2.32
C SER A 155 10.09 -7.76 -1.47
N ALA A 156 10.12 -7.33 -0.21
CA ALA A 156 11.33 -7.29 0.63
C ALA A 156 12.07 -8.63 0.69
N PHE A 157 11.34 -9.74 0.80
CA PHE A 157 11.93 -11.08 0.96
C PHE A 157 12.08 -11.86 -0.35
N TYR A 158 11.78 -11.24 -1.51
CA TYR A 158 11.69 -11.94 -2.80
C TYR A 158 12.94 -12.77 -3.13
N TRP A 159 14.12 -12.16 -3.01
CA TRP A 159 15.38 -12.84 -3.36
C TRP A 159 15.76 -13.94 -2.37
N ILE A 160 15.48 -13.73 -1.09
CA ILE A 160 15.76 -14.70 -0.02
C ILE A 160 14.86 -15.93 -0.20
N ASP A 161 13.56 -15.71 -0.43
CA ASP A 161 12.61 -16.79 -0.65
C ASP A 161 12.93 -17.59 -1.94
N ARG A 162 13.35 -16.89 -3.01
CA ARG A 162 13.83 -17.50 -4.25
C ARG A 162 15.08 -18.36 -4.04
N ALA A 163 16.05 -17.89 -3.26
CA ALA A 163 17.24 -18.67 -2.94
C ALA A 163 16.89 -19.92 -2.12
N ASN A 164 16.00 -19.78 -1.13
CA ASN A 164 15.58 -20.87 -0.25
C ASN A 164 14.67 -21.91 -0.94
N GLY A 165 13.98 -21.52 -2.01
CA GLY A 165 13.04 -22.39 -2.73
C GLY A 165 13.68 -23.49 -3.60
N GLY A 166 15.01 -23.50 -3.75
CA GLY A 166 15.72 -24.46 -4.59
C GLY A 166 15.32 -24.35 -6.07
N GLU A 167 15.15 -25.47 -6.76
CA GLU A 167 14.83 -25.50 -8.20
C GLU A 167 13.33 -25.30 -8.51
N SER A 168 12.46 -25.43 -7.51
CA SER A 168 11.00 -25.38 -7.70
C SER A 168 10.49 -23.94 -7.60
N VAL A 169 10.02 -23.38 -8.71
CA VAL A 169 9.36 -22.05 -8.74
C VAL A 169 8.20 -21.96 -7.75
N ASN A 170 7.46 -23.06 -7.55
CA ASN A 170 6.37 -23.11 -6.58
C ASN A 170 6.86 -22.93 -5.14
N SER A 171 8.02 -23.50 -4.81
CA SER A 171 8.65 -23.35 -3.49
C SER A 171 9.23 -21.95 -3.34
N GLN A 172 9.89 -21.43 -4.38
CA GLN A 172 10.46 -20.08 -4.43
C GLN A 172 9.41 -18.97 -4.21
N GLU A 173 8.19 -19.16 -4.73
CA GLU A 173 7.11 -18.16 -4.63
C GLU A 173 6.05 -18.50 -3.57
N SER A 174 6.25 -19.57 -2.80
CA SER A 174 5.25 -20.11 -1.87
C SER A 174 4.81 -19.07 -0.83
N ALA A 175 5.77 -18.37 -0.21
CA ALA A 175 5.47 -17.39 0.82
C ALA A 175 4.70 -16.19 0.25
N LEU A 176 5.21 -15.61 -0.84
CA LEU A 176 4.56 -14.50 -1.54
C LEU A 176 3.15 -14.84 -2.03
N LYS A 177 2.94 -16.05 -2.55
CA LYS A 177 1.62 -16.54 -2.96
C LYS A 177 0.66 -16.60 -1.79
N LYS A 178 1.09 -17.14 -0.64
CA LYS A 178 0.28 -17.19 0.58
C LYS A 178 -0.03 -15.77 1.09
N CYS A 179 0.95 -14.87 1.12
CA CYS A 179 0.73 -13.46 1.50
C CYS A 179 -0.34 -12.81 0.61
N SER A 180 -0.25 -13.01 -0.70
CA SER A 180 -1.23 -12.47 -1.66
C SER A 180 -2.65 -12.98 -1.39
N GLN A 181 -2.79 -14.28 -1.10
CA GLN A 181 -4.09 -14.89 -0.77
C GLN A 181 -4.65 -14.36 0.56
N PHE A 182 -3.80 -14.15 1.57
CA PHE A 182 -4.25 -13.56 2.84
C PHE A 182 -4.64 -12.09 2.70
N LEU A 183 -3.87 -11.30 1.95
CA LEU A 183 -4.20 -9.90 1.68
C LEU A 183 -5.52 -9.78 0.90
N GLU A 184 -5.74 -10.63 -0.10
CA GLU A 184 -7.00 -10.73 -0.85
C GLU A 184 -8.18 -11.04 0.08
N LYS A 185 -8.03 -12.07 0.93
CA LYS A 185 -9.03 -12.42 1.93
C LYS A 185 -9.33 -11.25 2.86
N LEU A 186 -8.31 -10.60 3.41
CA LEU A 186 -8.46 -9.47 4.33
C LEU A 186 -9.16 -8.28 3.67
N ALA A 187 -8.77 -7.94 2.44
CA ALA A 187 -9.38 -6.87 1.66
C ALA A 187 -10.87 -7.16 1.40
N HIS A 188 -11.20 -8.34 0.88
CA HIS A 188 -12.57 -8.66 0.48
C HIS A 188 -13.51 -8.97 1.65
N GLU A 189 -13.10 -9.79 2.62
CA GLU A 189 -13.96 -10.16 3.74
C GLU A 189 -14.24 -8.96 4.64
N TYR A 190 -13.21 -8.16 4.95
CA TYR A 190 -13.30 -7.07 5.91
C TYR A 190 -13.40 -5.67 5.27
N ARG A 191 -13.49 -5.58 3.93
CA ARG A 191 -13.57 -4.32 3.18
C ARG A 191 -12.41 -3.34 3.45
N LEU A 192 -11.24 -3.88 3.80
CA LEU A 192 -10.02 -3.09 3.98
C LEU A 192 -9.46 -2.64 2.65
N VAL A 193 -8.89 -1.44 2.62
CA VAL A 193 -8.06 -1.00 1.51
C VAL A 193 -6.62 -1.42 1.79
N VAL A 194 -5.98 -2.06 0.82
CA VAL A 194 -4.59 -2.52 0.96
C VAL A 194 -3.70 -1.74 0.02
N PHE A 195 -2.71 -1.04 0.56
CA PHE A 195 -1.57 -0.55 -0.23
C PHE A 195 -0.37 -1.44 0.03
N ALA A 196 0.25 -1.94 -1.04
CA ALA A 196 1.51 -2.65 -0.95
C ALA A 196 2.54 -2.05 -1.89
N THR A 197 3.75 -1.81 -1.40
CA THR A 197 4.86 -1.37 -2.25
C THR A 197 5.60 -2.56 -2.83
N THR A 198 6.08 -2.39 -4.06
CA THR A 198 6.95 -3.35 -4.73
C THR A 198 8.11 -2.62 -5.38
N GLN A 199 9.30 -3.23 -5.27
CA GLN A 199 10.50 -2.69 -5.87
C GLN A 199 10.67 -3.18 -7.31
N SER A 200 11.41 -2.41 -8.12
CA SER A 200 11.87 -2.87 -9.43
C SER A 200 12.99 -3.90 -9.23
N LEU A 201 12.59 -5.17 -9.10
CA LEU A 201 13.49 -6.28 -8.75
C LEU A 201 14.59 -6.53 -9.80
N MET A 202 14.34 -6.21 -11.07
CA MET A 202 15.32 -6.38 -12.15
C MET A 202 15.62 -5.03 -12.80
N GLN A 203 16.90 -4.66 -12.83
CA GLN A 203 17.39 -3.56 -13.65
C GLN A 203 17.56 -3.99 -15.11
N LYS A 204 17.26 -3.06 -16.01
CA LYS A 204 17.58 -3.14 -17.44
C LYS A 204 19.06 -3.55 -17.61
N ALA A 205 19.36 -4.55 -18.45
CA ALA A 205 20.69 -4.63 -19.03
C ALA A 205 20.90 -3.33 -19.83
N SER A 206 21.98 -2.61 -19.52
CA SER A 206 22.31 -1.29 -20.06
C SER A 206 22.11 -1.18 -21.58
N ALA A 207 21.59 -0.04 -22.01
CA ALA A 207 21.45 0.36 -23.40
C ALA A 207 22.78 0.29 -24.17
N TRP A 208 22.91 -0.62 -25.14
CA TRP A 208 23.79 -0.52 -26.32
C TRP A 208 23.28 -1.48 -27.41
N THR A 209 22.33 -1.01 -28.24
CA THR A 209 22.27 -1.30 -29.69
C THR A 209 21.12 -0.50 -30.32
N GLU A 210 21.49 0.34 -31.27
CA GLU A 210 20.59 1.08 -32.14
C GLU A 210 19.77 0.13 -33.02
N GLY A 211 18.48 0.42 -33.19
CA GLY A 211 17.61 -0.25 -34.16
C GLY A 211 16.14 0.13 -33.97
N PRO A 212 15.42 0.58 -35.03
CA PRO A 212 14.06 1.08 -34.91
C PRO A 212 13.05 -0.08 -34.94
N SER A 213 11.85 0.18 -34.40
CA SER A 213 10.62 -0.61 -34.53
C SER A 213 10.47 -1.86 -33.64
N SER A 214 9.89 -1.64 -32.47
CA SER A 214 8.55 -2.13 -32.13
C SER A 214 8.21 -1.64 -30.73
N ALA A 215 7.05 -1.01 -30.60
CA ALA A 215 6.53 -0.51 -29.34
C ALA A 215 6.04 -1.68 -28.47
N GLU A 216 6.96 -2.47 -27.93
CA GLU A 216 6.73 -3.40 -26.83
C GLU A 216 8.02 -3.42 -25.98
N ALA A 217 8.16 -2.41 -25.12
CA ALA A 217 9.13 -2.46 -24.04
C ALA A 217 8.66 -3.53 -23.03
N ASP A 218 8.95 -4.80 -23.32
CA ASP A 218 8.52 -5.98 -22.55
C ASP A 218 9.32 -6.09 -21.23
N TYR A 219 9.11 -5.12 -20.33
CA TYR A 219 9.40 -5.22 -18.91
C TYR A 219 8.34 -6.15 -18.28
N ARG A 220 8.73 -7.28 -17.68
CA ARG A 220 7.81 -8.07 -16.83
C ARG A 220 8.35 -8.32 -15.43
N PRO A 221 8.33 -7.31 -14.54
CA PRO A 221 8.60 -7.51 -13.13
C PRO A 221 7.26 -7.60 -12.42
N TYR A 222 6.58 -8.73 -12.54
CA TYR A 222 5.44 -8.96 -11.68
C TYR A 222 5.79 -10.10 -10.73
N LEU A 223 5.60 -9.81 -9.45
CA LEU A 223 5.44 -10.78 -8.38
C LEU A 223 4.51 -11.93 -8.83
N CYS A 224 4.44 -13.00 -8.04
CA CYS A 224 3.74 -14.22 -8.43
C CYS A 224 2.33 -13.96 -9.02
N LYS A 225 1.85 -14.86 -9.89
CA LYS A 225 0.55 -14.70 -10.57
C LYS A 225 -0.64 -14.48 -9.62
N ALA A 226 -0.54 -14.93 -8.37
CA ALA A 226 -1.55 -14.66 -7.36
C ALA A 226 -1.65 -13.16 -7.07
N TRP A 227 -0.51 -12.48 -6.81
CA TRP A 227 -0.48 -11.03 -6.61
C TRP A 227 -1.07 -10.26 -7.80
N GLN A 228 -0.64 -10.62 -9.01
CA GLN A 228 -1.09 -9.94 -10.24
C GLN A 228 -2.61 -9.95 -10.43
N ARG A 229 -3.29 -11.00 -9.95
CA ARG A 229 -4.73 -11.16 -10.10
C ARG A 229 -5.53 -10.34 -9.10
N VAL A 230 -4.96 -10.08 -7.93
CA VAL A 230 -5.67 -9.44 -6.81
C VAL A 230 -5.48 -7.92 -6.80
N VAL A 231 -4.39 -7.43 -7.38
CA VAL A 231 -4.17 -5.99 -7.57
C VAL A 231 -5.20 -5.43 -8.55
N LYS A 232 -5.87 -4.36 -8.15
CA LYS A 232 -6.85 -3.64 -8.98
C LYS A 232 -6.28 -2.37 -9.60
N HIS A 233 -5.43 -1.66 -8.85
CA HIS A 233 -4.77 -0.46 -9.31
C HIS A 233 -3.26 -0.60 -9.14
N ARG A 234 -2.51 -0.30 -10.20
CA ARG A 234 -1.05 -0.24 -10.14
C ARG A 234 -0.59 1.18 -10.38
N LEU A 235 0.22 1.68 -9.46
CA LEU A 235 0.72 3.04 -9.44
C LEU A 235 2.23 3.00 -9.67
N PHE A 236 2.68 3.44 -10.84
CA PHE A 236 4.07 3.40 -11.29
C PHE A 236 4.80 4.71 -10.95
N PHE A 237 5.62 4.69 -9.91
CA PHE A 237 6.41 5.82 -9.42
C PHE A 237 7.74 5.94 -10.17
N SER A 238 8.09 7.17 -10.54
CA SER A 238 9.28 7.50 -11.30
C SER A 238 9.82 8.88 -10.91
N ARG A 239 11.13 9.09 -11.07
CA ARG A 239 11.78 10.38 -10.92
C ARG A 239 12.43 10.75 -12.26
N PRO A 240 11.97 11.80 -12.97
CA PRO A 240 12.56 12.19 -14.25
C PRO A 240 14.06 12.51 -14.11
N GLU A 241 14.89 11.95 -14.99
CA GLU A 241 16.35 12.13 -14.93
C GLU A 241 16.81 13.57 -15.22
N ASP A 242 16.07 14.28 -16.08
CA ASP A 242 16.40 15.65 -16.52
C ASP A 242 16.18 16.72 -15.43
N LEU A 243 15.66 16.31 -14.27
CA LEU A 243 15.22 17.18 -13.18
C LEU A 243 15.78 16.73 -11.83
N LYS A 244 17.01 16.20 -11.76
CA LYS A 244 17.65 15.85 -10.47
C LYS A 244 17.71 17.02 -9.48
N THR A 245 17.67 18.26 -9.96
CA THR A 245 17.59 19.50 -9.16
C THR A 245 16.15 19.89 -8.76
N SER A 246 15.13 19.30 -9.37
CA SER A 246 13.72 19.55 -9.04
C SER A 246 13.23 18.48 -8.06
N ASN A 247 12.53 18.89 -6.99
CA ASN A 247 11.81 17.98 -6.07
C ASN A 247 10.53 17.39 -6.70
N ARG A 248 10.52 17.18 -8.02
CA ARG A 248 9.36 16.70 -8.78
C ARG A 248 9.46 15.21 -9.07
N PHE A 249 8.35 14.53 -8.85
CA PHE A 249 8.16 13.10 -9.07
C PHE A 249 6.97 12.89 -9.99
N SER A 250 6.95 11.77 -10.68
CA SER A 250 5.84 11.39 -11.55
C SER A 250 5.29 10.04 -11.18
N LEU A 251 3.97 9.93 -11.26
CA LEU A 251 3.24 8.70 -11.00
C LEU A 251 2.25 8.46 -12.13
N VAL A 252 2.27 7.26 -12.70
CA VAL A 252 1.25 6.79 -13.64
C VAL A 252 0.35 5.79 -12.92
N SER A 253 -0.92 6.14 -12.74
CA SER A 253 -1.94 5.20 -12.25
C SER A 253 -2.49 4.39 -13.41
N HIS A 254 -2.58 3.08 -13.23
CA HIS A 254 -3.16 2.13 -14.15
C HIS A 254 -4.29 1.38 -13.43
N ASN A 255 -5.52 1.55 -13.91
CA ASN A 255 -6.65 0.76 -13.46
C ASN A 255 -6.76 -0.50 -14.31
N LEU A 256 -6.56 -1.66 -13.69
CA LEU A 256 -6.51 -2.95 -14.39
C LEU A 256 -7.88 -3.40 -14.91
N LYS A 257 -8.99 -2.90 -14.34
CA LYS A 257 -10.35 -3.25 -14.78
C LYS A 257 -10.80 -2.44 -15.99
N SER A 258 -10.61 -1.12 -15.95
CA SER A 258 -10.97 -0.23 -17.06
C SER A 258 -9.86 -0.12 -18.12
N ASN A 259 -8.67 -0.64 -17.82
CA ASN A 259 -7.45 -0.46 -18.60
C ASN A 259 -7.13 1.02 -18.89
N SER A 260 -7.50 1.91 -17.97
CA SER A 260 -7.27 3.35 -18.10
C SER A 260 -5.97 3.75 -17.41
N PHE A 261 -5.32 4.78 -17.97
CA PHE A 261 -4.06 5.31 -17.48
C PHE A 261 -4.19 6.80 -17.21
N LYS A 262 -3.70 7.26 -16.05
CA LYS A 262 -3.61 8.69 -15.72
C LYS A 262 -2.23 9.01 -15.20
N LYS A 263 -1.68 10.13 -15.67
CA LYS A 263 -0.36 10.61 -15.25
C LYS A 263 -0.54 11.76 -14.29
N HIS A 264 0.15 11.67 -13.17
CA HIS A 264 0.18 12.67 -12.11
C HIS A 264 1.62 13.11 -11.89
N VAL A 265 1.77 14.37 -11.48
CA VAL A 265 3.05 14.93 -11.06
C VAL A 265 2.86 15.46 -9.65
N PHE A 266 3.85 15.22 -8.80
CA PHE A 266 3.78 15.65 -7.42
C PHE A 266 5.15 16.07 -6.90
N ILE A 267 5.14 16.80 -5.80
CA ILE A 267 6.33 17.18 -5.04
C ILE A 267 6.23 16.61 -3.63
N ILE A 268 7.38 16.43 -2.99
CA ILE A 268 7.49 15.99 -1.61
C ILE A 268 7.89 17.21 -0.78
N GLY A 269 6.97 17.70 0.04
CA GLY A 269 7.14 18.84 0.94
C GLY A 269 7.10 18.44 2.40
N GLU A 270 7.19 19.41 3.31
CA GLU A 270 7.13 19.15 4.75
C GLU A 270 5.75 18.66 5.21
N SER A 271 4.70 19.08 4.50
CA SER A 271 3.30 18.70 4.67
C SER A 271 2.93 17.33 4.06
N GLY A 272 3.89 16.62 3.48
CA GLY A 272 3.69 15.35 2.75
C GLY A 272 3.74 15.55 1.23
N ILE A 273 2.83 14.90 0.49
CA ILE A 273 2.75 14.99 -0.96
C ILE A 273 1.85 16.16 -1.38
N GLU A 274 2.29 16.92 -2.39
CA GLU A 274 1.49 17.95 -3.05
C GLU A 274 1.43 17.66 -4.55
N PHE A 275 0.22 17.45 -5.07
CA PHE A 275 0.00 17.24 -6.50
C PHE A 275 0.06 18.57 -7.26
N CYS A 276 0.66 18.55 -8.44
CA CYS A 276 0.84 19.71 -9.33
C CYS A 276 -0.27 19.82 -10.38
#